data_AF-A0A8H2R208-F1
#
_entry.id   AF-A0A8H2R208-F1
#
_cell.length_a   1.000
_cell.length_b   1.000
_cell.length_c   1.000
_cell.angle_alpha   90.00
_cell.angle_beta   90.00
_cell.angle_gamma   90.00
#
_symmetry.space_group_name_H-M   'P 1'
#
loop_
_entity.id
_entity.type
_entity.pdbx_description
1 polymer ?
#
loop_
_entity_poly.entity_id
_entity_poly.type
_entity_poly.pdbx_seq_one_letter_code
_entity_poly.pdbx_strand_id
1 'polypeptide(L)'
;MLLVYGLDQEKLNFIQNLAQKYSFTVKEVRDQDTLYTAGHLAQIPDADPRKFVKEDYPEDMEFLLFCQIDREALYGFLQEAHEKGYQFPHKAVLTETTKAWPFSYLLGHIAQEHQVMQAYNRLGRKVKQCQDLDAPLAQDLVSQAKALAKLGDDLTLDHILDLEKQIDQLLAGKK
;
A
#
# COMPACT_ATOMS: atom_id res chain seq x y z
N MET A 1 5.13 -18.26 4.31
CA MET A 1 6.22 -17.43 4.87
C MET A 1 5.81 -15.96 4.84
N LEU A 2 6.30 -15.16 5.77
CA LEU A 2 6.10 -13.72 5.84
C LEU A 2 7.47 -13.02 5.74
N LEU A 3 7.67 -12.20 4.71
CA LEU A 3 8.82 -11.29 4.67
C LEU A 3 8.44 -9.97 5.33
N VAL A 4 9.35 -9.41 6.11
CA VAL A 4 9.16 -8.13 6.81
C VAL A 4 10.32 -7.19 6.51
N TYR A 5 10.03 -5.90 6.40
CA TYR A 5 11.02 -4.86 6.12
C TYR A 5 10.71 -3.62 6.95
N GLY A 6 11.78 -2.98 7.47
CA GLY A 6 11.71 -1.68 8.15
C GLY A 6 11.00 -1.63 9.51
N LEU A 7 10.64 -2.78 10.09
CA LEU A 7 9.97 -2.82 11.39
C LEU A 7 10.95 -2.54 12.53
N ASP A 8 10.54 -1.73 13.50
CA ASP A 8 11.24 -1.63 14.78
C ASP A 8 11.20 -2.97 15.56
N GLN A 9 12.02 -3.06 16.62
CA GLN A 9 12.14 -4.29 17.40
C GLN A 9 10.83 -4.69 18.10
N GLU A 10 10.00 -3.72 18.52
CA GLU A 10 8.74 -3.99 19.20
C GLU A 10 7.75 -4.65 18.23
N LYS A 11 7.54 -4.03 17.06
CA LYS A 11 6.69 -4.55 15.98
C LYS A 11 7.20 -5.87 15.44
N LEU A 12 8.51 -6.03 15.29
CA LEU A 12 9.11 -7.29 14.84
C LEU A 12 8.82 -8.42 15.83
N ASN A 13 9.01 -8.19 17.13
CA ASN A 13 8.70 -9.17 18.17
C ASN A 13 7.20 -9.52 18.17
N PHE A 14 6.33 -8.51 18.03
CA PHE A 14 4.89 -8.73 17.92
C PHE A 14 4.54 -9.60 16.70
N ILE A 15 5.05 -9.25 15.51
CA ILE A 15 4.82 -9.99 14.27
C ILE A 15 5.33 -11.43 14.38
N GLN A 16 6.51 -11.65 14.95
CA GLN A 16 7.07 -12.98 15.14
C GLN A 16 6.19 -13.85 16.05
N ASN A 17 5.71 -13.29 17.17
CA ASN A 17 4.81 -14.01 18.08
C ASN A 17 3.46 -14.33 17.43
N LEU A 18 2.88 -13.35 16.71
CA LEU A 18 1.62 -13.56 16.00
C LEU A 18 1.77 -14.60 14.88
N ALA A 19 2.86 -14.51 14.10
CA ALA A 19 3.16 -15.41 13.01
C ALA A 19 3.26 -16.88 13.45
N GLN A 20 3.76 -17.16 14.66
CA GLN A 20 3.81 -18.51 15.22
C GLN A 20 2.42 -19.15 15.33
N LYS A 21 1.40 -18.38 15.72
CA LYS A 21 0.01 -18.85 15.82
C LYS A 21 -0.54 -19.32 14.46
N TYR A 22 -0.13 -18.66 13.39
CA TYR A 22 -0.53 -18.99 12.01
C TYR A 22 0.49 -19.89 11.30
N SER A 23 1.49 -20.42 12.01
CA SER A 23 2.56 -21.25 11.45
C SER A 23 3.33 -20.57 10.31
N PHE A 24 3.45 -19.24 10.35
CA PHE A 24 4.25 -18.49 9.40
C PHE A 24 5.71 -18.41 9.85
N THR A 25 6.63 -18.80 8.98
CA THR A 25 8.05 -18.41 9.12
C THR A 25 8.18 -16.93 8.81
N VAL A 26 8.80 -16.17 9.71
CA VAL A 26 9.12 -14.74 9.50
C VAL A 26 10.57 -14.61 9.05
N LYS A 27 10.81 -13.83 8.00
CA LYS A 27 12.15 -13.48 7.54
C LYS A 27 12.24 -11.97 7.35
N GLU A 28 13.20 -11.36 8.04
CA GLU A 28 13.53 -9.96 7.86
C GLU A 28 14.35 -9.77 6.58
N VAL A 29 13.97 -8.78 5.77
CA VAL A 29 14.70 -8.32 4.60
C VAL A 29 15.47 -7.07 5.01
N ARG A 30 16.77 -7.04 4.73
CA ARG A 30 17.63 -5.87 4.97
C ARG A 30 17.81 -5.07 3.70
N ASP A 31 18.22 -3.81 3.81
CA ASP A 31 18.43 -2.91 2.67
C ASP A 31 19.30 -3.50 1.55
N GLN A 32 20.38 -4.17 1.92
CA GLN A 32 21.27 -4.84 0.96
C GLN A 32 20.58 -5.96 0.15
N ASP A 33 19.53 -6.54 0.72
CA ASP A 33 18.80 -7.66 0.14
C ASP A 33 17.63 -7.17 -0.73
N THR A 34 17.23 -5.89 -0.63
CA THR A 34 16.12 -5.34 -1.43
C THR A 34 16.42 -5.32 -2.94
N LEU A 35 17.69 -5.52 -3.31
CA LEU A 35 18.14 -5.61 -4.69
C LEU A 35 17.79 -6.94 -5.36
N TYR A 36 17.44 -7.97 -4.58
CA TYR A 36 17.03 -9.26 -5.12
C TYR A 36 15.54 -9.27 -5.46
N THR A 37 15.12 -10.26 -6.24
CA THR A 37 13.70 -10.46 -6.52
C THR A 37 12.92 -10.87 -5.27
N ALA A 38 11.66 -10.47 -5.20
CA ALA A 38 10.77 -10.87 -4.11
C ALA A 38 10.63 -12.40 -4.01
N GLY A 39 10.56 -13.10 -5.14
CA GLY A 39 10.50 -14.57 -5.20
C GLY A 39 11.75 -15.24 -4.64
N HIS A 40 12.94 -14.71 -4.96
CA HIS A 40 14.20 -15.24 -4.43
C HIS A 40 14.28 -15.06 -2.91
N LEU A 41 13.96 -13.85 -2.41
CA LEU A 41 13.90 -13.60 -0.97
C LEU A 41 12.86 -14.48 -0.29
N ALA A 42 11.76 -14.75 -0.98
CA ALA A 42 10.68 -15.62 -0.57
C ALA A 42 10.95 -17.12 -0.79
N GLN A 43 12.18 -17.51 -1.18
CA GLN A 43 12.59 -18.91 -1.35
C GLN A 43 11.65 -19.73 -2.24
N ILE A 44 11.02 -19.08 -3.22
CA ILE A 44 10.15 -19.75 -4.18
C ILE A 44 11.05 -20.63 -5.08
N PRO A 45 10.68 -21.90 -5.33
CA PRO A 45 11.41 -22.75 -6.27
C PRO A 45 11.57 -22.06 -7.62
N ASP A 46 12.76 -22.19 -8.21
CA ASP A 46 13.12 -21.61 -9.52
C ASP A 46 12.99 -20.08 -9.61
N ALA A 47 12.90 -19.39 -8.47
CA ALA A 47 12.88 -17.94 -8.46
C ALA A 47 14.22 -17.35 -8.92
N ASP A 48 14.10 -16.29 -9.70
CA ASP A 48 15.22 -15.58 -10.29
C ASP A 48 16.12 -14.92 -9.22
N PRO A 49 17.37 -15.37 -9.05
CA PRO A 49 18.27 -14.86 -8.01
C PRO A 49 19.02 -13.60 -8.43
N ARG A 50 18.66 -12.97 -9.56
CA ARG A 50 19.32 -11.75 -10.05
C ARG A 50 19.24 -10.62 -9.02
N LYS A 51 20.32 -9.84 -8.96
CA LYS A 51 20.36 -8.55 -8.29
C LYS A 51 20.10 -7.44 -9.31
N PHE A 52 19.38 -6.42 -8.87
CA PHE A 52 19.03 -5.24 -9.64
C PHE A 52 19.67 -3.99 -9.03
N VAL A 53 19.56 -2.86 -9.74
CA VAL A 53 19.91 -1.56 -9.19
C VAL A 53 18.81 -1.14 -8.21
N LYS A 54 19.19 -0.45 -7.13
CA LYS A 54 18.23 0.05 -6.15
C LYS A 54 17.25 0.99 -6.83
N GLU A 55 15.97 0.69 -6.69
CA GLU A 55 14.89 1.61 -7.06
C GLU A 55 14.46 2.44 -5.86
N ASP A 56 13.83 3.58 -6.12
CA ASP A 56 13.45 4.53 -5.09
C ASP A 56 12.21 4.06 -4.31
N TYR A 57 12.25 4.21 -3.00
CA TYR A 57 11.16 3.93 -2.06
C TYR A 57 11.39 4.72 -0.77
N PRO A 58 10.33 4.99 0.03
CA PRO A 58 10.47 5.78 1.26
C PRO A 58 11.45 5.14 2.26
N GLU A 59 12.37 5.93 2.84
CA GLU A 59 13.42 5.43 3.74
C GLU A 59 12.87 4.76 5.01
N ASP A 60 11.81 5.32 5.60
CA ASP A 60 11.19 4.81 6.84
C ASP A 60 10.01 3.84 6.55
N MET A 61 10.07 3.11 5.43
CA MET A 61 8.98 2.24 5.03
C MET A 61 8.91 0.94 5.85
N GLU A 62 7.78 0.73 6.50
CA GLU A 62 7.40 -0.58 7.05
C GLU A 62 6.61 -1.38 6.03
N PHE A 63 6.95 -2.66 5.83
CA PHE A 63 6.29 -3.49 4.83
C PHE A 63 6.18 -4.96 5.22
N LEU A 64 5.05 -5.58 4.87
CA LEU A 64 4.76 -7.00 5.03
C LEU A 64 4.47 -7.67 3.68
N LEU A 65 5.21 -8.72 3.31
CA LEU A 65 4.93 -9.53 2.13
C LEU A 65 4.55 -10.96 2.51
N PHE A 66 3.29 -11.30 2.29
CA PHE A 66 2.74 -12.62 2.55
C PHE A 66 3.03 -13.55 1.37
N CYS A 67 3.79 -14.62 1.61
CA CYS A 67 4.29 -15.53 0.59
C CYS A 67 3.70 -16.93 0.80
N GLN A 68 2.93 -17.43 -0.18
CA GLN A 68 2.30 -18.77 -0.14
C GLN A 68 1.48 -19.00 1.15
N ILE A 69 0.66 -18.01 1.51
CA ILE A 69 -0.23 -18.06 2.68
C ILE A 69 -1.66 -18.10 2.16
N ASP A 70 -2.50 -18.96 2.75
CA ASP A 70 -3.90 -19.03 2.42
C ASP A 70 -4.67 -17.79 2.91
N ARG A 71 -5.80 -17.53 2.27
CA ARG A 71 -6.56 -16.29 2.47
C ARG A 71 -7.16 -16.20 3.88
N GLU A 72 -7.55 -17.33 4.48
CA GLU A 72 -8.15 -17.36 5.81
C GLU A 72 -7.11 -17.00 6.89
N ALA A 73 -5.94 -17.62 6.83
CA ALA A 73 -4.84 -17.32 7.74
C ALA A 73 -4.35 -15.88 7.58
N LEU A 74 -4.26 -15.35 6.35
CA LEU A 74 -3.92 -13.95 6.11
C LEU A 74 -4.91 -12.98 6.75
N TYR A 75 -6.22 -13.20 6.58
CA TYR A 75 -7.22 -12.32 7.17
C TYR A 75 -7.25 -12.42 8.69
N GLY A 76 -7.16 -13.63 9.25
CA GLY A 76 -7.08 -13.82 10.70
C GLY A 76 -5.88 -13.09 11.30
N PHE A 77 -4.70 -13.23 10.67
CA PHE A 77 -3.48 -12.54 11.08
C PHE A 77 -3.66 -11.02 11.09
N LEU A 78 -4.20 -10.45 10.00
CA LEU A 78 -4.38 -9.00 9.89
C LEU A 78 -5.45 -8.47 10.87
N GLN A 79 -6.52 -9.22 11.09
CA GLN A 79 -7.55 -8.85 12.05
C GLN A 79 -6.99 -8.83 13.47
N GLU A 80 -6.26 -9.86 13.88
CA GLU A 80 -5.68 -9.94 15.22
C GLU A 80 -4.59 -8.87 15.43
N ALA A 81 -3.78 -8.57 14.41
CA ALA A 81 -2.86 -7.44 14.44
C ALA A 81 -3.59 -6.11 14.71
N HIS A 82 -4.67 -5.88 13.97
CA HIS A 82 -5.50 -4.68 14.12
C HIS A 82 -6.15 -4.58 15.51
N GLU A 83 -6.72 -5.68 16.02
CA GLU A 83 -7.31 -5.74 17.37
C GLU A 83 -6.30 -5.45 18.49
N LYS A 84 -5.02 -5.72 18.26
CA LYS A 84 -3.91 -5.40 19.16
C LYS A 84 -3.34 -3.99 18.96
N GLY A 85 -3.91 -3.20 18.06
CA GLY A 85 -3.49 -1.82 17.78
C GLY A 85 -2.34 -1.69 16.79
N TYR A 86 -1.90 -2.77 16.15
CA TYR A 86 -0.88 -2.72 15.12
C TYR A 86 -1.51 -2.57 13.74
N GLN A 87 -1.11 -1.53 13.01
CA GLN A 87 -1.55 -1.27 11.65
C GLN A 87 -0.37 -1.32 10.68
N PHE A 88 -0.51 -2.14 9.64
CA PHE A 88 0.49 -2.29 8.58
C PHE A 88 -0.12 -1.79 7.27
N PRO A 89 0.02 -0.49 6.94
CA PRO A 89 -0.59 0.09 5.75
C PRO A 89 -0.02 -0.55 4.47
N HIS A 90 1.31 -0.65 4.38
CA HIS A 90 1.99 -1.27 3.26
C HIS A 90 2.10 -2.77 3.49
N LYS A 91 1.35 -3.51 2.68
CA LYS A 91 1.34 -4.97 2.71
C LYS A 91 0.90 -5.49 1.36
N ALA A 92 1.42 -6.65 0.98
CA ALA A 92 1.06 -7.30 -0.27
C ALA A 92 1.06 -8.82 -0.12
N VAL A 93 0.41 -9.49 -1.07
CA VAL A 93 0.55 -10.94 -1.27
C VAL A 93 1.50 -11.15 -2.45
N LEU A 94 2.44 -12.08 -2.30
CA LEU A 94 3.30 -12.48 -3.40
C LEU A 94 2.46 -13.16 -4.49
N THR A 95 2.61 -12.71 -5.73
CA THR A 95 1.90 -13.25 -6.90
C THR A 95 2.89 -13.78 -7.94
N GLU A 96 2.36 -14.48 -8.95
CA GLU A 96 3.15 -14.91 -10.11
C GLU A 96 3.81 -13.74 -10.84
N THR A 97 3.18 -12.56 -10.82
CA THR A 97 3.72 -11.33 -11.41
C THR A 97 4.80 -10.72 -10.52
N THR A 98 4.49 -10.52 -9.24
CA THR A 98 5.37 -9.76 -8.33
C THR A 98 6.60 -10.56 -7.88
N LYS A 99 6.61 -11.90 -8.02
CA LYS A 99 7.77 -12.73 -7.65
C LYS A 99 9.04 -12.41 -8.44
N ALA A 100 8.92 -11.93 -9.68
CA ALA A 100 10.06 -11.59 -10.54
C ALA A 100 10.53 -10.14 -10.34
N TRP A 101 9.81 -9.33 -9.56
CA TRP A 101 10.15 -7.92 -9.35
C TRP A 101 11.29 -7.78 -8.34
N PRO A 102 12.20 -6.80 -8.52
CA PRO A 102 13.09 -6.36 -7.46
C PRO A 102 12.29 -5.99 -6.22
N PHE A 103 12.74 -6.38 -5.04
CA PHE A 103 12.02 -6.07 -3.81
C PHE A 103 11.94 -4.55 -3.56
N SER A 104 12.97 -3.80 -3.94
CA SER A 104 12.95 -2.32 -3.93
C SER A 104 11.83 -1.73 -4.79
N TYR A 105 11.60 -2.30 -5.99
CA TYR A 105 10.50 -1.87 -6.86
C TYR A 105 9.15 -2.15 -6.22
N LEU A 106 8.98 -3.34 -5.63
CA LEU A 106 7.75 -3.70 -4.93
C LEU A 106 7.45 -2.75 -3.76
N LEU A 107 8.47 -2.35 -2.99
CA LEU A 107 8.32 -1.35 -1.93
C LEU A 107 7.80 -0.02 -2.49
N GLY A 108 8.47 0.53 -3.51
CA GLY A 108 8.06 1.79 -4.13
C GLY A 108 6.65 1.74 -4.73
N HIS A 109 6.32 0.64 -5.42
CA HIS A 109 5.00 0.43 -6.01
C HIS A 109 3.89 0.41 -4.95
N ILE A 110 4.05 -0.36 -3.87
CA ILE A 110 3.06 -0.41 -2.78
C ILE A 110 2.95 0.93 -2.05
N ALA A 111 4.06 1.65 -1.87
CA ALA A 111 4.03 3.00 -1.29
C ALA A 111 3.22 3.97 -2.17
N GLN A 112 3.42 3.92 -3.49
CA GLN A 112 2.68 4.74 -4.45
C GLN A 112 1.17 4.40 -4.44
N GLU A 113 0.81 3.11 -4.52
CA GLU A 113 -0.59 2.67 -4.43
C GLU A 113 -1.24 3.16 -3.13
N HIS A 114 -0.53 3.04 -2.01
CA HIS A 114 -1.03 3.50 -0.72
C HIS A 114 -1.26 5.02 -0.70
N GLN A 115 -0.34 5.80 -1.26
CA GLN A 115 -0.46 7.25 -1.36
C GLN A 115 -1.66 7.67 -2.24
N VAL A 116 -1.85 7.02 -3.38
CA VAL A 116 -3.02 7.22 -4.26
C VAL A 116 -4.30 6.92 -3.49
N MET A 117 -4.38 5.80 -2.78
CA MET A 117 -5.55 5.43 -1.98
C MET A 117 -5.84 6.42 -0.84
N GLN A 118 -4.81 6.90 -0.14
CA GLN A 118 -4.99 7.92 0.90
C GLN A 118 -5.52 9.23 0.32
N ALA A 119 -4.95 9.68 -0.79
CA ALA A 119 -5.39 10.89 -1.48
C ALA A 119 -6.83 10.75 -1.96
N TYR A 120 -7.18 9.61 -2.55
CA TYR A 120 -8.53 9.32 -3.03
C TYR A 120 -9.56 9.33 -1.89
N ASN A 121 -9.24 8.72 -0.75
CA ASN A 121 -10.10 8.74 0.44
C ASN A 121 -10.27 10.15 1.02
N ARG A 122 -9.21 10.97 1.00
CA ARG A 122 -9.27 12.39 1.41
C ARG A 122 -10.16 13.19 0.46
N LEU A 123 -9.98 13.03 -0.85
CA LEU A 123 -10.82 13.64 -1.87
C LEU A 123 -12.30 13.28 -1.66
N GLY A 124 -12.62 12.01 -1.45
CA GLY A 124 -14.00 11.56 -1.20
C GLY A 124 -14.69 12.28 -0.03
N ARG A 125 -13.95 12.56 1.06
CA ARG A 125 -14.47 13.35 2.20
C ARG A 125 -14.79 14.79 1.81
N LYS A 126 -13.97 15.41 0.96
CA LYS A 126 -14.18 16.79 0.48
C LYS A 126 -15.31 16.87 -0.54
N VAL A 127 -15.38 15.92 -1.46
CA VAL A 127 -16.47 15.78 -2.44
C VAL A 127 -17.83 15.69 -1.73
N LYS A 128 -17.90 14.99 -0.59
CA LYS A 128 -19.12 14.97 0.23
C LYS A 128 -19.54 16.35 0.71
N GLN A 129 -18.60 17.23 1.06
CA GLN A 129 -18.91 18.62 1.44
C GLN A 129 -19.41 19.44 0.25
N CYS A 130 -18.95 19.13 -0.97
CA CYS A 130 -19.41 19.79 -2.19
C CYS A 130 -20.81 19.35 -2.64
N GLN A 131 -21.24 18.14 -2.30
CA GLN A 131 -22.56 17.62 -2.68
C GLN A 131 -23.73 18.45 -2.12
N ASP A 132 -23.51 19.08 -0.96
CA ASP A 132 -24.51 19.91 -0.30
C ASP A 132 -24.55 21.35 -0.86
N LEU A 133 -23.67 21.68 -1.82
CA LEU A 133 -23.59 23.01 -2.41
C LEU A 133 -24.44 23.11 -3.67
N ASP A 134 -25.42 24.02 -3.66
CA ASP A 134 -26.19 24.38 -4.85
C ASP A 134 -25.40 25.36 -5.74
N ALA A 135 -24.32 24.87 -6.34
CA ALA A 135 -23.49 25.62 -7.28
C ALA A 135 -23.11 24.74 -8.50
N PRO A 136 -23.25 25.24 -9.74
CA PRO A 136 -22.92 24.47 -10.94
C PRO A 136 -21.49 23.90 -10.92
N LEU A 137 -20.53 24.70 -10.47
CA LEU A 137 -19.13 24.28 -10.32
C LEU A 137 -18.98 23.14 -9.30
N ALA A 138 -19.76 23.14 -8.20
CA ALA A 138 -19.71 22.06 -7.22
C ALA A 138 -20.22 20.74 -7.81
N GLN A 139 -21.32 20.79 -8.58
CA GLN A 139 -21.89 19.61 -9.24
C GLN A 139 -20.95 19.05 -10.32
N ASP A 140 -20.26 19.91 -11.06
CA ASP A 140 -19.25 19.51 -12.04
C ASP A 140 -18.07 18.79 -11.36
N LEU A 141 -17.49 19.38 -10.30
CA LEU A 141 -16.38 18.77 -9.55
C LEU A 141 -16.77 17.42 -8.92
N VAL A 142 -18.00 17.30 -8.40
CA VAL A 142 -18.53 16.01 -7.90
C VAL A 142 -18.61 14.97 -9.03
N SER A 143 -18.98 15.40 -10.24
CA SER A 143 -19.07 14.52 -11.42
C SER A 143 -17.69 14.08 -11.91
N GLN A 144 -16.71 14.99 -11.93
CA GLN A 144 -15.31 14.67 -12.21
C GLN A 144 -14.74 13.67 -11.20
N ALA A 145 -15.02 13.85 -9.90
CA ALA A 145 -14.57 12.93 -8.86
C ALA A 145 -15.13 11.51 -9.04
N LYS A 146 -16.40 11.39 -9.46
CA LYS A 146 -17.01 10.10 -9.80
C LYS A 146 -16.38 9.47 -11.05
N ALA A 147 -15.91 10.28 -11.98
CA ALA A 147 -15.25 9.78 -13.19
C ALA A 147 -13.87 9.18 -12.91
N LEU A 148 -13.16 9.63 -11.86
CA LEU A 148 -11.86 9.07 -11.46
C LEU A 148 -11.93 7.57 -11.17
N ALA A 149 -13.05 7.07 -10.63
CA ALA A 149 -13.24 5.64 -10.36
C ALA A 149 -13.18 4.77 -11.64
N LYS A 150 -13.39 5.37 -12.82
CA LYS A 150 -13.35 4.68 -14.11
C LYS A 150 -11.93 4.49 -14.66
N LEU A 151 -10.94 5.18 -14.09
CA LEU A 151 -9.55 5.09 -14.53
C LEU A 151 -8.89 3.77 -14.10
N GLY A 152 -9.38 3.11 -13.04
CA GLY A 152 -8.81 1.85 -12.57
C GLY A 152 -7.31 2.00 -12.29
N ASP A 153 -6.50 1.18 -12.97
CA ASP A 153 -5.03 1.17 -12.84
C ASP A 153 -4.36 2.44 -13.41
N ASP A 154 -5.05 3.20 -14.27
CA ASP A 154 -4.56 4.48 -14.81
C ASP A 154 -4.75 5.65 -13.83
N LEU A 155 -5.33 5.41 -12.64
CA LEU A 155 -5.53 6.43 -11.62
C LEU A 155 -4.19 6.82 -10.97
N THR A 156 -3.68 7.98 -11.32
CA THR A 156 -2.47 8.57 -10.72
C THR A 156 -2.80 9.51 -9.56
N LEU A 157 -1.76 9.83 -8.78
CA LEU A 157 -1.84 10.82 -7.72
C LEU A 157 -2.18 12.22 -8.25
N ASP A 158 -1.62 12.60 -9.41
CA ASP A 158 -1.82 13.92 -10.01
C ASP A 158 -3.30 14.17 -10.34
N HIS A 159 -3.99 13.17 -10.90
CA HIS A 159 -5.43 13.25 -11.14
C HIS A 159 -6.22 13.61 -9.88
N ILE A 160 -5.82 13.07 -8.72
CA ILE A 160 -6.49 13.28 -7.44
C ILE A 160 -6.14 14.67 -6.89
N LEU A 161 -4.86 15.06 -6.92
CA LEU A 161 -4.39 16.33 -6.37
C LEU A 161 -4.92 17.53 -7.17
N ASP A 162 -4.99 17.43 -8.49
CA ASP A 162 -5.53 18.48 -9.35
C ASP A 162 -7.00 18.75 -9.04
N LEU A 163 -7.79 17.70 -8.83
CA LEU A 163 -9.19 17.84 -8.48
C LEU A 163 -9.39 18.32 -7.04
N GLU A 164 -8.59 17.81 -6.11
CA GLU A 164 -8.60 18.25 -4.71
C GLU A 164 -8.31 19.75 -4.60
N LYS A 165 -7.34 20.26 -5.37
CA LYS A 165 -7.00 21.69 -5.42
C LYS A 165 -8.17 22.55 -5.87
N GLN A 166 -8.92 22.12 -6.89
CA GLN A 166 -10.11 22.84 -7.37
C GLN A 166 -11.23 22.86 -6.32
N ILE A 167 -11.45 21.74 -5.64
CA ILE A 167 -12.41 21.65 -4.54
C ILE A 167 -12.01 22.57 -3.38
N ASP A 168 -10.73 22.59 -3.01
CA ASP A 168 -10.23 23.46 -1.93
C ASP A 168 -10.42 24.93 -2.26
N GLN A 169 -10.18 25.35 -3.50
CA GLN A 169 -10.43 26.72 -3.95
C GLN A 169 -11.92 27.09 -3.85
N LEU A 170 -12.82 26.19 -4.27
CA LEU A 170 -14.26 26.39 -4.17
C LEU A 170 -14.71 26.54 -2.70
N LEU A 171 -14.19 25.70 -1.80
CA LEU A 171 -14.53 25.73 -0.38
C LEU A 171 -13.93 26.94 0.33
N ALA A 172 -12.72 27.37 -0.04
CA ALA A 172 -12.07 28.55 0.52
C ALA A 172 -12.77 29.85 0.10
N GLY A 173 -13.25 29.94 -1.14
CA GLY A 173 -14.00 31.11 -1.64
C GLY A 173 -15.40 31.29 -1.01
N LYS A 174 -15.82 30.38 -0.11
CA LYS A 174 -17.07 30.45 0.66
C LYS A 174 -16.87 30.83 2.14
N LYS A 175 -15.64 30.99 2.61
CA LYS A 175 -15.32 31.54 3.95
C LYS A 175 -15.22 33.05 3.89
#